data_AF-A0A1E1JSZ7-F1
#
_entry.id   AF-A0A1E1JSZ7-F1
#
_cell.length_a   1.000
_cell.length_b   1.000
_cell.length_c   1.000
_cell.angle_alpha   90.00
_cell.angle_beta   90.00
_cell.angle_gamma   90.00
#
_symmetry.space_group_name_H-M   'P 1'
#
loop_
_entity.id
_entity.type
_entity.pdbx_description
1 polymer ?
#
loop_
_entity_poly.entity_id
_entity_poly.type
_entity_poly.pdbx_seq_one_letter_code
_entity_poly.pdbx_strand_id
1 'polypeptide(L)'
;MAGLYGRLAKKTGKKTIMLISLTSYTLGGILFTVVCYYHEIFDVRWIWLTPFFDVIGGGYSIVTSFSYTFISESIDKKRLSAYYYKLSAAQMAAWFVALCISSILLRRHVYVQCILGAVILSLTIPLCCMLPSKKGPPSQETSESSALLSAAPTLAPLAIDDEDGPLIWTIMRSLRTNARHLVSLIHEIMSSSALIRTTMFTFFMITVGIAIKLVFVQWTSFTYGWILAEVHVITAFEMIITSIILLTLPTVSHNIIKPRLGGSVSDVDLFVAKISAGLHVVGILCLGFAPGKVSYIVAMTIYKLGIGLVDAVRSYATGLLETKEEVEQLYIGMGMVEMLGGMVATAAWSGLFSTVIGKGYLVSRLPFLASSVILVASCACIWLLGRFGLKKSKAVGDF
;
A
#
# COMPACT_ATOMS: atom_id res chain seq x y z
N MET A 1 10.56 5.59 11.17
CA MET A 1 11.06 4.40 11.92
C MET A 1 12.18 3.68 11.18
N ALA A 2 12.08 3.42 9.87
CA ALA A 2 13.13 2.74 9.08
C ALA A 2 14.57 3.24 9.30
N GLY A 3 14.81 4.56 9.33
CA GLY A 3 16.14 5.13 9.59
C GLY A 3 16.70 4.91 11.01
N LEU A 4 15.83 4.67 12.01
CA LEU A 4 16.26 4.30 13.37
C LEU A 4 16.73 2.84 13.39
N TYR A 5 15.93 1.94 12.81
CA TYR A 5 16.25 0.51 12.72
C TYR A 5 17.45 0.23 11.81
N GLY A 6 17.65 1.02 10.76
CA GLY A 6 18.85 0.93 9.91
C GLY A 6 20.14 1.25 10.67
N ARG A 7 20.12 2.22 11.58
CA ARG A 7 21.27 2.53 12.46
C ARG A 7 21.45 1.49 13.56
N LEU A 8 20.36 1.05 14.18
CA LEU A 8 20.41 -0.05 15.13
C LEU A 8 20.98 -1.31 14.45
N ALA A 9 20.69 -1.54 13.17
CA ALA A 9 21.20 -2.71 12.44
C ALA A 9 22.71 -2.66 12.25
N LYS A 10 23.29 -1.44 12.17
CA LYS A 10 24.75 -1.26 12.13
C LYS A 10 25.41 -1.64 13.44
N LYS A 11 24.76 -1.36 14.59
CA LYS A 11 25.30 -1.68 15.93
C LYS A 11 25.02 -3.15 16.34
N THR A 12 23.82 -3.66 16.07
CA THR A 12 23.31 -4.95 16.60
C THR A 12 23.28 -6.08 15.56
N GLY A 13 23.46 -5.76 14.28
CA GLY A 13 23.39 -6.68 13.14
C GLY A 13 22.00 -6.78 12.51
N LYS A 14 21.94 -6.78 11.16
CA LYS A 14 20.71 -6.86 10.35
C LYS A 14 19.82 -8.07 10.72
N LYS A 15 20.44 -9.25 10.94
CA LYS A 15 19.74 -10.49 11.33
C LYS A 15 19.03 -10.38 12.68
N THR A 16 19.70 -9.81 13.69
CA THR A 16 19.15 -9.64 15.04
C THR A 16 17.92 -8.75 15.03
N ILE A 17 17.97 -7.65 14.27
CA ILE A 17 16.84 -6.73 14.15
C ILE A 17 15.67 -7.41 13.45
N MET A 18 15.92 -8.11 12.35
CA MET A 18 14.86 -8.83 11.66
C MET A 18 14.20 -9.88 12.57
N LEU A 19 14.98 -10.56 13.43
CA LEU A 19 14.45 -11.50 14.42
C LEU A 19 13.59 -10.80 15.49
N ILE A 20 14.02 -9.65 16.00
CA ILE A 20 13.23 -8.83 16.94
C ILE A 20 11.93 -8.38 16.28
N SER A 21 11.99 -7.89 15.05
CA SER A 21 10.82 -7.47 14.27
C SER A 21 9.81 -8.60 14.08
N LEU A 22 10.28 -9.77 13.63
CA LEU A 22 9.43 -10.95 13.42
C LEU A 22 8.82 -11.48 14.73
N THR A 23 9.61 -11.50 15.81
CA THR A 23 9.14 -11.95 17.12
C THR A 23 8.06 -11.00 17.66
N SER A 24 8.28 -9.69 17.54
CA SER A 24 7.30 -8.69 17.97
C SER A 24 6.00 -8.78 17.18
N TYR A 25 6.10 -8.92 15.85
CA TYR A 25 4.94 -9.08 14.97
C TYR A 25 4.15 -10.37 15.27
N THR A 26 4.87 -11.47 15.54
CA THR A 26 4.26 -12.75 15.94
C THR A 26 3.53 -12.62 17.28
N LEU A 27 4.14 -11.94 18.26
CA LEU A 27 3.54 -11.72 19.57
C LEU A 27 2.26 -10.87 19.48
N GLY A 28 2.25 -9.85 18.61
CA GLY A 28 1.05 -9.07 18.30
C GLY A 28 -0.07 -9.93 17.69
N GLY A 29 0.26 -10.82 16.76
CA GLY A 29 -0.69 -11.77 16.16
C GLY A 29 -1.24 -12.82 17.14
N ILE A 30 -0.40 -13.29 18.05
CA ILE A 30 -0.82 -14.19 19.14
C ILE A 30 -1.76 -13.46 20.10
N LEU A 31 -1.41 -12.24 20.53
CA LEU A 31 -2.28 -11.43 21.38
C LEU A 31 -3.65 -11.21 20.72
N PHE A 32 -3.68 -10.85 19.43
CA PHE A 32 -4.91 -10.70 18.68
C PHE A 32 -5.77 -11.97 18.74
N THR A 33 -5.16 -13.13 18.51
CA THR A 33 -5.84 -14.43 18.54
C THR A 33 -6.36 -14.77 19.94
N VAL A 34 -5.57 -14.51 20.99
CA VAL A 34 -5.94 -14.76 22.38
C VAL A 34 -7.11 -13.89 22.81
N VAL A 35 -7.08 -12.59 22.50
CA VAL A 35 -8.18 -11.66 22.82
C VAL A 35 -9.47 -12.06 22.11
N CYS A 36 -9.38 -12.48 20.84
CA CYS A 36 -10.56 -12.92 20.09
C CYS A 36 -11.10 -14.26 20.61
N TYR A 37 -10.23 -15.19 21.04
CA TYR A 37 -10.65 -16.48 21.58
C TYR A 37 -11.32 -16.35 22.95
N TYR A 38 -10.77 -15.51 23.82
CA TYR A 38 -11.30 -15.23 25.16
C TYR A 38 -12.15 -13.95 25.19
N HIS A 39 -13.00 -13.75 24.18
CA HIS A 39 -13.84 -12.56 24.07
C HIS A 39 -14.85 -12.39 25.22
N GLU A 40 -15.15 -13.46 25.96
CA GLU A 40 -16.01 -13.42 27.15
C GLU A 40 -15.28 -12.87 28.39
N ILE A 41 -13.95 -12.97 28.42
CA ILE A 41 -13.10 -12.55 29.56
C ILE A 41 -12.47 -11.19 29.27
N PHE A 42 -11.97 -10.99 28.05
CA PHE A 42 -11.30 -9.76 27.63
C PHE A 42 -12.20 -8.93 26.73
N ASP A 43 -12.32 -7.63 27.04
CA ASP A 43 -12.91 -6.67 26.10
C ASP A 43 -12.10 -6.64 24.80
N VAL A 44 -12.79 -6.63 23.66
CA VAL A 44 -12.21 -6.52 22.31
C VAL A 44 -11.26 -5.31 22.19
N ARG A 45 -11.42 -4.27 23.01
CA ARG A 45 -10.52 -3.10 23.08
C ARG A 45 -9.06 -3.45 23.37
N TRP A 46 -8.75 -4.59 23.98
CA TRP A 46 -7.37 -5.05 24.18
C TRP A 46 -6.58 -5.24 22.88
N ILE A 47 -7.26 -5.39 21.74
CA ILE A 47 -6.64 -5.42 20.40
C ILE A 47 -5.86 -4.12 20.11
N TRP A 48 -6.20 -3.00 20.75
CA TRP A 48 -5.47 -1.73 20.59
C TRP A 48 -4.04 -1.76 21.15
N LEU A 49 -3.66 -2.82 21.87
CA LEU A 49 -2.28 -3.05 22.27
C LEU A 49 -1.43 -3.67 21.16
N THR A 50 -2.03 -4.27 20.13
CA THR A 50 -1.28 -4.91 19.02
C THR A 50 -0.28 -3.97 18.32
N PRO A 51 -0.60 -2.69 18.04
CA PRO A 51 0.36 -1.76 17.42
C PRO A 51 1.55 -1.42 18.31
N PHE A 52 1.48 -1.63 19.63
CA PHE A 52 2.62 -1.42 20.53
C PHE A 52 3.76 -2.39 20.21
N PHE A 53 3.43 -3.64 19.88
CA PHE A 53 4.42 -4.61 19.41
C PHE A 53 5.02 -4.20 18.06
N ASP A 54 4.21 -3.63 17.16
CA ASP A 54 4.72 -3.10 15.90
C ASP A 54 5.67 -1.91 16.12
N VAL A 55 5.43 -1.06 17.12
CA VAL A 55 6.35 0.03 17.47
C VAL A 55 7.69 -0.49 17.99
N ILE A 56 7.69 -1.57 18.78
CA ILE A 56 8.92 -2.20 19.28
C ILE A 56 9.71 -2.90 18.16
N GLY A 57 9.01 -3.61 17.28
CA GLY A 57 9.62 -4.36 16.17
C GLY A 57 9.84 -3.54 14.90
N GLY A 58 9.27 -2.34 14.79
CA GLY A 58 9.20 -1.55 13.55
C GLY A 58 8.17 -2.05 12.53
N GLY A 59 7.42 -3.11 12.89
CA GLY A 59 6.31 -3.67 12.11
C GLY A 59 6.73 -4.33 10.78
N TYR A 60 5.73 -4.59 9.94
CA TYR A 60 5.89 -5.27 8.65
C TYR A 60 6.87 -4.54 7.71
N SER A 61 6.92 -3.21 7.75
CA SER A 61 7.82 -2.40 6.91
C SER A 61 9.29 -2.79 7.09
N ILE A 62 9.76 -2.92 8.32
CA ILE A 62 11.15 -3.30 8.60
C ILE A 62 11.47 -4.72 8.09
N VAL A 63 10.56 -5.67 8.30
CA VAL A 63 10.72 -7.05 7.83
C VAL A 63 10.86 -7.09 6.31
N THR A 64 10.01 -6.36 5.59
CA THR A 64 10.09 -6.30 4.12
C THR A 64 11.39 -5.66 3.63
N SER A 65 11.79 -4.50 4.18
CA SER A 65 13.02 -3.80 3.77
C SER A 65 14.27 -4.63 4.00
N PHE A 66 14.41 -5.28 5.17
CA PHE A 66 15.56 -6.15 5.43
C PHE A 66 15.54 -7.40 4.55
N SER A 67 14.36 -7.98 4.27
CA SER A 67 14.26 -9.12 3.36
C SER A 67 14.76 -8.77 1.96
N TYR A 68 14.34 -7.63 1.39
CA TYR A 68 14.85 -7.15 0.10
C TYR A 68 16.35 -6.87 0.13
N THR A 69 16.85 -6.35 1.25
CA THR A 69 18.29 -6.10 1.47
C THR A 69 19.08 -7.42 1.45
N PHE A 70 18.66 -8.43 2.21
CA PHE A 70 19.31 -9.75 2.23
C PHE A 70 19.33 -10.42 0.84
N ILE A 71 18.25 -10.24 0.06
CA ILE A 71 18.19 -10.74 -1.32
C ILE A 71 19.18 -9.98 -2.21
N SER A 72 19.26 -8.65 -2.08
CA SER A 72 20.20 -7.84 -2.87
C SER A 72 21.67 -8.14 -2.56
N GLU A 73 21.99 -8.53 -1.32
CA GLU A 73 23.35 -8.87 -0.88
C GLU A 73 23.80 -10.28 -1.27
N SER A 74 22.86 -11.14 -1.68
CA SER A 74 23.13 -12.55 -2.01
C SER A 74 23.15 -12.84 -3.51
N ILE A 75 22.60 -11.93 -4.33
CA ILE A 75 22.42 -12.13 -5.77
C ILE A 75 23.19 -11.05 -6.54
N ASP A 76 23.84 -11.44 -7.63
CA ASP A 76 24.49 -10.50 -8.53
C ASP A 76 23.51 -9.46 -9.09
N LYS A 77 23.95 -8.20 -9.15
CA LYS A 77 23.15 -7.05 -9.62
C LYS A 77 22.51 -7.28 -11.00
N LYS A 78 23.19 -8.01 -11.89
CA LYS A 78 22.70 -8.31 -13.26
C LYS A 78 21.46 -9.22 -13.28
N ARG A 79 21.27 -10.08 -12.27
CA ARG A 79 20.15 -11.03 -12.19
C ARG A 79 19.09 -10.61 -11.18
N LEU A 80 19.40 -9.66 -10.30
CA LEU A 80 18.56 -9.23 -9.19
C LEU A 80 17.12 -8.90 -9.61
N SER A 81 16.93 -8.11 -10.67
CA SER A 81 15.59 -7.73 -11.16
C SER A 81 14.75 -8.94 -11.58
N ALA A 82 15.36 -9.95 -12.22
CA ALA A 82 14.66 -11.17 -12.60
C ALA A 82 14.21 -11.99 -11.38
N TYR A 83 15.00 -12.00 -10.31
CA TYR A 83 14.61 -12.62 -9.04
C TYR A 83 13.51 -11.82 -8.32
N TYR A 84 13.54 -10.48 -8.35
CA TYR A 84 12.47 -9.65 -7.80
C TYR A 84 11.13 -9.84 -8.53
N TYR A 85 11.15 -10.02 -9.85
CA TYR A 85 9.94 -10.37 -10.60
C TYR A 85 9.40 -11.74 -10.18
N LYS A 86 10.26 -12.76 -10.04
CA LYS A 86 9.87 -14.08 -9.55
C LYS A 86 9.33 -14.04 -8.12
N LEU A 87 9.95 -13.25 -7.24
CA LEU A 87 9.51 -13.06 -5.86
C LEU A 87 8.14 -12.40 -5.80
N SER A 88 7.92 -11.36 -6.60
CA SER A 88 6.63 -10.68 -6.69
C SER A 88 5.53 -11.62 -7.20
N ALA A 89 5.83 -12.43 -8.22
CA ALA A 89 4.91 -13.45 -8.72
C ALA A 89 4.60 -14.53 -7.66
N ALA A 90 5.61 -15.01 -6.94
CA ALA A 90 5.44 -15.97 -5.85
C ALA A 90 4.60 -15.38 -4.71
N GLN A 91 4.79 -14.10 -4.38
CA GLN A 91 3.99 -13.39 -3.40
C GLN A 91 2.51 -13.36 -3.82
N MET A 92 2.19 -13.00 -5.06
CA MET A 92 0.80 -12.98 -5.55
C MET A 92 0.15 -14.37 -5.49
N ALA A 93 0.89 -15.42 -5.88
CA ALA A 93 0.41 -16.79 -5.76
C ALA A 93 0.17 -17.19 -4.30
N ALA A 94 1.07 -16.81 -3.38
CA ALA A 94 0.90 -17.07 -1.96
C ALA A 94 -0.33 -16.36 -1.38
N TRP A 95 -0.60 -15.11 -1.78
CA TRP A 95 -1.81 -14.39 -1.40
C TRP A 95 -3.08 -15.09 -1.87
N PHE A 96 -3.11 -15.56 -3.13
CA PHE A 96 -4.24 -16.32 -3.66
C PHE A 96 -4.47 -17.63 -2.88
N VAL A 97 -3.40 -18.41 -2.66
CA VAL A 97 -3.47 -19.67 -1.90
C VAL A 97 -3.92 -19.41 -0.46
N ALA A 98 -3.40 -18.36 0.19
CA ALA A 98 -3.79 -17.99 1.54
C ALA A 98 -5.29 -17.67 1.65
N LEU A 99 -5.85 -16.92 0.70
CA LEU A 99 -7.29 -16.61 0.67
C LEU A 99 -8.15 -17.86 0.43
N CYS A 100 -7.71 -18.77 -0.44
CA CYS A 100 -8.38 -20.05 -0.68
C CYS A 100 -8.38 -20.94 0.58
N ILE A 101 -7.23 -21.11 1.23
CA ILE A 101 -7.11 -21.85 2.50
C ILE A 101 -8.01 -21.19 3.55
N SER A 102 -7.94 -19.86 3.66
CA SER A 102 -8.74 -19.08 4.60
C SER A 102 -10.25 -19.28 4.39
N SER A 103 -10.72 -19.31 3.15
CA SER A 103 -12.12 -19.60 2.85
C SER A 103 -12.56 -20.98 3.36
N ILE A 104 -11.75 -22.02 3.08
CA ILE A 104 -12.03 -23.40 3.54
C ILE A 104 -12.07 -23.47 5.06
N LEU A 105 -11.12 -22.80 5.71
CA LEU A 105 -10.96 -22.82 7.17
C LEU A 105 -12.09 -22.07 7.88
N LEU A 106 -12.52 -20.93 7.34
CA LEU A 106 -13.68 -20.17 7.86
C LEU A 106 -14.99 -20.95 7.77
N ARG A 107 -15.15 -21.86 6.81
CA ARG A 107 -16.33 -22.75 6.75
C ARG A 107 -16.35 -23.78 7.87
N ARG A 108 -15.18 -24.16 8.40
CA ARG A 108 -15.08 -25.08 9.54
C ARG A 108 -15.18 -24.32 10.86
N HIS A 109 -14.21 -23.46 11.13
CA HIS A 109 -14.13 -22.73 12.40
C HIS A 109 -13.17 -21.54 12.28
N VAL A 110 -13.61 -20.36 12.74
CA VAL A 110 -12.82 -19.12 12.66
C VAL A 110 -11.49 -19.24 13.41
N TYR A 111 -11.50 -19.84 14.61
CA TYR A 111 -10.27 -20.01 15.40
C TYR A 111 -9.22 -20.93 14.77
N VAL A 112 -9.62 -21.91 13.95
CA VAL A 112 -8.64 -22.76 13.24
C VAL A 112 -7.82 -21.93 12.27
N GLN A 113 -8.43 -20.91 11.64
CA GLN A 113 -7.70 -19.94 10.83
C GLN A 113 -6.75 -19.08 11.64
N CYS A 114 -7.19 -18.55 12.78
CA CYS A 114 -6.34 -17.73 13.63
C CYS A 114 -5.12 -18.52 14.13
N ILE A 115 -5.33 -19.76 14.58
CA ILE A 115 -4.25 -20.65 15.03
C ILE A 115 -3.30 -20.98 13.87
N LEU A 116 -3.82 -21.34 12.69
CA LEU A 116 -2.96 -21.61 11.53
C LEU A 116 -2.12 -20.38 11.15
N GLY A 117 -2.71 -19.19 11.17
CA GLY A 117 -2.00 -17.93 10.94
C GLY A 117 -0.88 -17.70 11.96
N ALA A 118 -1.17 -17.90 13.25
CA ALA A 118 -0.19 -17.77 14.33
C ALA A 118 0.96 -18.79 14.20
N VAL A 119 0.66 -20.03 13.79
CA VAL A 119 1.66 -21.08 13.53
C VAL A 119 2.56 -20.70 12.35
N ILE A 120 1.99 -20.25 11.23
CA ILE A 120 2.76 -19.82 10.06
C ILE A 120 3.65 -18.63 10.40
N LEU A 121 3.13 -17.64 11.15
CA LEU A 121 3.93 -16.51 11.63
C LEU A 121 5.07 -16.97 12.53
N SER A 122 4.80 -17.87 13.48
CA SER A 122 5.83 -18.41 14.37
C SER A 122 6.91 -19.19 13.61
N LEU A 123 6.56 -19.86 12.51
CA LEU A 123 7.51 -20.58 11.65
C LEU A 123 8.47 -19.67 10.89
N THR A 124 8.15 -18.38 10.73
CA THR A 124 9.07 -17.42 10.11
C THR A 124 10.31 -17.12 10.97
N ILE A 125 10.20 -17.28 12.30
CA ILE A 125 11.29 -17.05 13.25
C ILE A 125 12.43 -18.06 13.06
N PRO A 126 12.21 -19.40 13.09
CA PRO A 126 13.28 -20.36 12.85
C PRO A 126 13.83 -20.25 11.42
N LEU A 127 12.99 -19.92 10.43
CA LEU A 127 13.47 -19.67 9.06
C LEU A 127 14.43 -18.48 9.01
N CYS A 128 14.16 -17.41 9.76
CA CYS A 128 15.08 -16.28 9.92
C CYS A 128 16.37 -16.68 10.65
N CYS A 129 16.31 -17.61 11.60
CA CYS A 129 17.50 -18.15 12.27
C CYS A 129 18.44 -18.89 11.30
N MET A 130 17.91 -19.52 10.24
CA MET A 130 18.72 -20.20 9.22
C MET A 130 19.46 -19.22 8.29
N LEU A 131 19.11 -17.94 8.29
CA LEU A 131 19.79 -16.97 7.44
C LEU A 131 21.24 -16.75 7.88
N PRO A 132 22.20 -16.71 6.94
CA PRO A 132 23.60 -16.51 7.26
C PRO A 132 23.81 -15.12 7.87
N SER A 133 24.48 -15.08 9.02
CA SER A 133 24.85 -13.82 9.67
C SER A 133 26.12 -13.27 9.01
N LYS A 134 25.99 -12.58 7.87
CA LYS A 134 27.12 -11.85 7.29
C LYS A 134 27.40 -10.59 8.14
N LYS A 135 28.46 -10.62 8.94
CA LYS A 135 29.08 -9.40 9.50
C LYS A 135 29.95 -8.80 8.40
N GLY A 136 29.37 -8.00 7.49
CA GLY A 136 30.17 -7.28 6.49
C GLY A 136 30.99 -6.16 7.16
N PRO A 137 32.21 -5.85 6.67
CA PRO A 137 32.98 -4.71 7.14
C PRO A 137 32.26 -3.38 6.82
N PRO A 138 32.54 -2.30 7.59
CA PRO A 138 31.89 -1.01 7.42
C PRO A 138 32.47 -0.28 6.20
N SER A 139 32.05 -0.65 5.00
CA SER A 139 32.47 0.01 3.77
C SER A 139 31.28 0.56 3.00
N GLN A 140 31.16 1.90 3.00
CA GLN A 140 30.49 2.74 1.99
C GLN A 140 29.09 2.26 1.49
N GLU A 141 28.15 1.99 2.39
CA GLU A 141 26.74 1.73 2.04
C GLU A 141 25.88 3.02 1.87
N THR A 142 26.48 4.17 1.56
CA THR A 142 25.77 5.47 1.55
C THR A 142 24.80 5.64 0.37
N SER A 143 24.85 4.80 -0.68
CA SER A 143 24.08 5.04 -1.91
C SER A 143 22.99 4.01 -2.24
N GLU A 144 23.21 2.71 -2.04
CA GLU A 144 22.26 1.68 -2.52
C GLU A 144 21.18 1.29 -1.50
N SER A 145 21.50 1.31 -0.20
CA SER A 145 20.49 1.08 0.84
C SER A 145 19.49 2.25 0.90
N SER A 146 19.95 3.49 0.65
CA SER A 146 19.09 4.67 0.51
C SER A 146 18.20 4.61 -0.74
N ALA A 147 18.71 4.07 -1.85
CA ALA A 147 17.95 3.92 -3.09
C ALA A 147 16.83 2.85 -3.00
N LEU A 148 17.07 1.74 -2.28
CA LEU A 148 16.04 0.73 -2.02
C LEU A 148 15.04 1.16 -0.93
N LEU A 149 15.44 2.04 -0.01
CA LEU A 149 14.55 2.72 0.94
C LEU A 149 13.66 3.78 0.26
N SER A 150 14.06 4.28 -0.91
CA SER A 150 13.29 5.25 -1.73
C SER A 150 12.20 4.58 -2.60
N ALA A 151 12.29 3.26 -2.84
CA ALA A 151 11.32 2.50 -3.64
C ALA A 151 10.04 2.10 -2.87
N ALA A 152 10.04 2.21 -1.54
CA ALA A 152 8.82 2.25 -0.73
C ALA A 152 8.61 3.71 -0.33
N PRO A 153 7.39 4.27 -0.40
CA PRO A 153 7.26 5.69 -0.39
C PRO A 153 7.22 6.09 1.11
N THR A 154 8.42 6.21 1.68
CA THR A 154 8.67 6.56 3.08
C THR A 154 9.87 7.49 3.07
N LEU A 155 9.66 8.70 3.58
CA LEU A 155 10.59 9.82 3.59
C LEU A 155 12.07 9.47 3.77
N ALA A 156 12.89 10.21 3.04
CA ALA A 156 14.35 10.19 3.02
C ALA A 156 14.99 10.02 4.42
N PRO A 157 16.12 9.28 4.52
CA PRO A 157 16.81 9.06 5.78
C PRO A 157 17.55 10.34 6.21
N LEU A 158 16.91 11.16 7.06
CA LEU A 158 17.55 12.33 7.66
C LEU A 158 18.62 11.90 8.69
N ALA A 159 19.78 12.53 8.59
CA ALA A 159 20.89 12.43 9.54
C ALA A 159 20.43 12.91 10.93
N ILE A 160 20.68 12.10 11.95
CA ILE A 160 20.38 12.43 13.35
C ILE A 160 21.66 12.11 14.12
N ASP A 161 22.24 13.12 14.77
CA ASP A 161 23.45 13.02 15.58
C ASP A 161 23.30 12.03 16.75
N ASP A 162 24.45 11.43 17.10
CA ASP A 162 24.67 10.51 18.23
C ASP A 162 24.49 11.27 19.56
N GLU A 163 23.71 10.74 20.51
CA GLU A 163 23.93 10.93 21.96
C GLU A 163 23.06 9.99 22.82
N ASP A 164 23.64 9.55 23.94
CA ASP A 164 23.19 8.51 24.87
C ASP A 164 22.05 8.96 25.78
N GLY A 165 20.81 8.91 25.27
CA GLY A 165 19.59 9.09 26.06
C GLY A 165 18.80 7.77 26.26
N PRO A 166 17.94 7.67 27.30
CA PRO A 166 17.09 6.49 27.48
C PRO A 166 16.21 6.26 26.25
N LEU A 167 16.11 4.99 25.81
CA LEU A 167 15.53 4.57 24.53
C LEU A 167 14.13 5.15 24.24
N ILE A 168 13.30 5.30 25.28
CA ILE A 168 11.96 5.90 25.20
C ILE A 168 12.04 7.40 24.87
N TRP A 169 12.97 8.12 25.48
CA TRP A 169 13.17 9.55 25.22
C TRP A 169 13.73 9.78 23.81
N THR A 170 14.62 8.91 23.35
CA THR A 170 15.14 8.92 21.97
C THR A 170 14.03 8.63 20.96
N ILE A 171 13.12 7.69 21.25
CA ILE A 171 11.93 7.41 20.42
C ILE A 171 10.98 8.62 20.42
N MET A 172 10.63 9.18 21.58
CA MET A 172 9.72 10.32 21.68
C MET A 172 10.31 11.58 21.01
N ARG A 173 11.60 11.86 21.21
CA ARG A 173 12.30 12.96 20.55
C ARG A 173 12.37 12.74 19.05
N SER A 174 12.66 11.50 18.60
CA SER A 174 12.62 11.13 17.19
C SER A 174 11.22 11.32 16.60
N LEU A 175 10.15 10.90 17.27
CA LEU A 175 8.78 11.15 16.81
C LEU A 175 8.49 12.66 16.70
N ARG A 176 8.93 13.47 17.68
CA ARG A 176 8.71 14.93 17.68
C ARG A 176 9.54 15.67 16.62
N THR A 177 10.80 15.30 16.41
CA THR A 177 11.62 15.86 15.33
C THR A 177 11.09 15.39 13.98
N ASN A 178 10.77 14.11 13.82
CA ASN A 178 10.16 13.57 12.60
C ASN A 178 8.83 14.28 12.29
N ALA A 179 7.97 14.55 13.28
CA ALA A 179 6.72 15.28 13.06
C ALA A 179 6.95 16.71 12.53
N ARG A 180 7.95 17.44 13.05
CA ARG A 180 8.29 18.78 12.55
C ARG A 180 8.90 18.74 11.15
N HIS A 181 9.76 17.76 10.88
CA HIS A 181 10.32 17.53 9.54
C HIS A 181 9.26 17.09 8.53
N LEU A 182 8.28 16.28 8.95
CA LEU A 182 7.12 15.92 8.13
C LEU A 182 6.32 17.16 7.75
N VAL A 183 6.05 18.05 8.71
CA VAL A 183 5.32 19.30 8.44
C VAL A 183 6.13 20.24 7.56
N SER A 184 7.45 20.36 7.75
CA SER A 184 8.29 21.18 6.88
C SER A 184 8.37 20.62 5.46
N LEU A 185 8.48 19.29 5.30
CA LEU A 185 8.47 18.63 4.00
C LEU A 185 7.10 18.76 3.31
N ILE A 186 5.99 18.64 4.04
CA ILE A 186 4.66 18.94 3.49
C ILE A 186 4.62 20.40 3.01
N HIS A 187 5.08 21.33 3.83
CA HIS A 187 5.08 22.75 3.47
C HIS A 187 5.94 23.03 2.23
N GLU A 188 7.14 22.46 2.18
CA GLU A 188 8.08 22.57 1.07
C GLU A 188 7.49 21.98 -0.22
N ILE A 189 6.93 20.77 -0.17
CA ILE A 189 6.27 20.10 -1.30
C ILE A 189 5.02 20.87 -1.76
N MET A 190 4.26 21.44 -0.83
CA MET A 190 3.09 22.29 -1.17
C MET A 190 3.51 23.62 -1.81
N SER A 191 4.71 24.11 -1.48
CA SER A 191 5.32 25.29 -2.10
C SER A 191 6.04 25.01 -3.42
N SER A 192 6.20 23.74 -3.81
CA SER A 192 6.83 23.32 -5.07
C SER A 192 6.00 23.67 -6.31
N SER A 193 6.47 23.18 -7.47
CA SER A 193 5.82 23.37 -8.77
C SER A 193 4.33 22.97 -8.74
N ALA A 194 3.52 23.68 -9.53
CA ALA A 194 2.09 23.42 -9.62
C ALA A 194 1.78 21.98 -10.06
N LEU A 195 2.67 21.36 -10.83
CA LEU A 195 2.60 19.95 -11.24
C LEU A 195 2.70 19.03 -10.03
N ILE A 196 3.78 19.13 -9.24
CA ILE A 196 4.01 18.28 -8.07
C ILE A 196 2.85 18.40 -7.08
N ARG A 197 2.41 19.63 -6.77
CA ARG A 197 1.27 19.87 -5.88
C ARG A 197 -0.02 19.22 -6.40
N THR A 198 -0.30 19.33 -7.70
CA THR A 198 -1.49 18.72 -8.30
C THR A 198 -1.41 17.19 -8.28
N THR A 199 -0.22 16.63 -8.54
CA THR A 199 0.00 15.18 -8.45
C THR A 199 -0.22 14.69 -7.03
N MET A 200 0.35 15.36 -6.02
CA MET A 200 0.13 15.00 -4.61
C MET A 200 -1.36 15.01 -4.24
N PHE A 201 -2.07 16.07 -4.57
CA PHE A 201 -3.50 16.14 -4.31
C PHE A 201 -4.29 15.04 -5.03
N THR A 202 -3.89 14.69 -6.25
CA THR A 202 -4.46 13.58 -7.02
C THR A 202 -4.26 12.25 -6.30
N PHE A 203 -3.04 11.94 -5.86
CA PHE A 203 -2.74 10.72 -5.10
C PHE A 203 -3.52 10.66 -3.80
N PHE A 204 -3.65 11.77 -3.06
CA PHE A 204 -4.43 11.83 -1.83
C PHE A 204 -5.87 11.40 -2.07
N MET A 205 -6.50 11.99 -3.09
CA MET A 205 -7.89 11.69 -3.45
C MET A 205 -8.06 10.25 -3.93
N ILE A 206 -7.13 9.74 -4.75
CA ILE A 206 -7.16 8.34 -5.19
C ILE A 206 -7.05 7.40 -3.99
N THR A 207 -6.09 7.63 -3.09
CA THR A 207 -5.89 6.80 -1.89
C THR A 207 -7.12 6.79 -1.00
N VAL A 208 -7.68 7.97 -0.70
CA VAL A 208 -8.88 8.07 0.14
C VAL A 208 -10.09 7.42 -0.55
N GLY A 209 -10.29 7.67 -1.84
CA GLY A 209 -11.38 7.11 -2.63
C GLY A 209 -11.35 5.58 -2.68
N ILE A 210 -10.21 4.98 -3.04
CA ILE A 210 -10.02 3.52 -3.16
C ILE A 210 -10.07 2.81 -1.79
N ALA A 211 -9.73 3.51 -0.70
CA ALA A 211 -9.73 2.94 0.64
C ALA A 211 -11.12 2.54 1.16
N ILE A 212 -12.21 2.93 0.48
CA ILE A 212 -13.56 2.39 0.74
C ILE A 212 -13.61 0.85 0.73
N LYS A 213 -12.67 0.19 0.03
CA LYS A 213 -12.52 -1.28 0.04
C LYS A 213 -12.47 -1.91 1.43
N LEU A 214 -12.07 -1.15 2.46
CA LEU A 214 -12.08 -1.56 3.86
C LEU A 214 -13.46 -2.07 4.33
N VAL A 215 -14.54 -1.54 3.75
CA VAL A 215 -15.91 -1.91 4.16
C VAL A 215 -16.52 -3.01 3.30
N PHE A 216 -15.85 -3.46 2.22
CA PHE A 216 -16.45 -4.41 1.26
C PHE A 216 -16.83 -5.74 1.89
N VAL A 217 -15.98 -6.29 2.76
CA VAL A 217 -16.27 -7.55 3.46
C VAL A 217 -17.53 -7.39 4.31
N GLN A 218 -17.57 -6.37 5.16
CA GLN A 218 -18.71 -6.14 6.05
C GLN A 218 -19.97 -5.78 5.27
N TRP A 219 -19.85 -4.96 4.21
CA TRP A 219 -20.94 -4.56 3.34
C TRP A 219 -21.61 -5.75 2.68
N THR A 220 -20.81 -6.65 2.11
CA THR A 220 -21.34 -7.80 1.39
C THR A 220 -21.96 -8.85 2.31
N SER A 221 -21.37 -9.08 3.48
CA SER A 221 -21.97 -9.92 4.51
C SER A 221 -23.30 -9.34 5.00
N PHE A 222 -23.36 -8.03 5.27
CA PHE A 222 -24.59 -7.38 5.73
C PHE A 222 -25.68 -7.32 4.65
N THR A 223 -25.33 -6.97 3.41
CA THR A 223 -26.29 -6.69 2.33
C THR A 223 -26.78 -7.96 1.64
N TYR A 224 -25.91 -8.95 1.45
CA TYR A 224 -26.23 -10.16 0.68
C TYR A 224 -26.23 -11.44 1.54
N GLY A 225 -25.93 -11.33 2.83
CA GLY A 225 -25.85 -12.48 3.73
C GLY A 225 -24.70 -13.43 3.41
N TRP A 226 -23.63 -12.97 2.73
CA TRP A 226 -22.47 -13.82 2.48
C TRP A 226 -21.73 -14.12 3.79
N ILE A 227 -21.42 -15.39 4.01
CA ILE A 227 -20.51 -15.78 5.09
C ILE A 227 -19.09 -15.33 4.72
N LEU A 228 -18.24 -15.03 5.71
CA LEU A 228 -16.87 -14.53 5.45
C LEU A 228 -16.07 -15.46 4.52
N ALA A 229 -16.31 -16.77 4.61
CA ALA A 229 -15.71 -17.74 3.72
C ALA A 229 -16.02 -17.48 2.23
N GLU A 230 -17.26 -17.13 1.89
CA GLU A 230 -17.66 -16.82 0.51
C GLU A 230 -17.01 -15.53 0.03
N VAL A 231 -16.96 -14.52 0.90
CA VAL A 231 -16.28 -13.26 0.60
C VAL A 231 -14.80 -13.50 0.30
N HIS A 232 -14.13 -14.39 1.04
CA HIS A 232 -12.74 -14.74 0.79
C HIS A 232 -12.53 -15.45 -0.55
N VAL A 233 -13.49 -16.26 -1.03
CA VAL A 233 -13.44 -16.82 -2.40
C VAL A 233 -13.50 -15.70 -3.44
N ILE A 234 -14.38 -14.73 -3.23
CA ILE A 234 -14.53 -13.58 -4.13
C ILE A 234 -13.24 -12.76 -4.16
N THR A 235 -12.66 -12.47 -3.00
CA THR A 235 -11.36 -11.78 -2.91
C THR A 235 -10.24 -12.57 -3.59
N ALA A 236 -10.23 -13.90 -3.48
CA ALA A 236 -9.26 -14.74 -4.18
C ALA A 236 -9.43 -14.63 -5.71
N PHE A 237 -10.66 -14.67 -6.20
CA PHE A 237 -10.99 -14.46 -7.62
C PHE A 237 -10.55 -13.07 -8.12
N GLU A 238 -10.71 -12.03 -7.30
CA GLU A 238 -10.24 -10.68 -7.63
C GLU A 238 -8.72 -10.60 -7.81
N MET A 239 -7.95 -11.38 -7.03
CA MET A 239 -6.48 -11.41 -7.19
C MET A 239 -6.07 -12.02 -8.53
N ILE A 240 -6.82 -13.01 -9.03
CA ILE A 240 -6.61 -13.56 -10.38
C ILE A 240 -6.88 -12.49 -11.43
N ILE A 241 -8.05 -11.84 -11.37
CA ILE A 241 -8.40 -10.77 -12.33
C ILE A 241 -7.34 -9.67 -12.33
N THR A 242 -6.95 -9.21 -11.14
CA THR A 242 -5.93 -8.18 -10.96
C THR A 242 -4.60 -8.59 -11.58
N SER A 243 -4.17 -9.83 -11.36
CA SER A 243 -2.94 -10.37 -11.93
C SER A 243 -2.99 -10.42 -13.45
N ILE A 244 -4.11 -10.89 -14.03
CA ILE A 244 -4.31 -10.92 -15.49
C ILE A 244 -4.22 -9.50 -16.07
N ILE A 245 -4.91 -8.54 -15.46
CA ILE A 245 -4.89 -7.15 -15.92
C ILE A 245 -3.47 -6.59 -15.86
N LEU A 246 -2.77 -6.71 -14.73
CA LEU A 246 -1.42 -6.16 -14.59
C LEU A 246 -0.39 -6.83 -15.52
N LEU A 247 -0.53 -8.12 -15.81
CA LEU A 247 0.34 -8.83 -16.75
C LEU A 247 0.06 -8.44 -18.20
N THR A 248 -1.20 -8.18 -18.56
CA THR A 248 -1.60 -7.84 -19.94
C THR A 248 -1.48 -6.35 -20.24
N LEU A 249 -1.56 -5.49 -19.22
CA LEU A 249 -1.56 -4.03 -19.37
C LEU A 249 -0.33 -3.50 -20.13
N PRO A 250 0.92 -3.94 -19.88
CA PRO A 250 2.08 -3.47 -20.64
C PRO A 250 1.98 -3.81 -22.14
N THR A 251 1.51 -5.02 -22.47
CA THR A 251 1.35 -5.47 -23.86
C THR A 251 0.24 -4.68 -24.56
N VAL A 252 -0.89 -4.48 -23.90
CA VAL A 252 -2.00 -3.67 -24.42
C VAL A 252 -1.57 -2.22 -24.61
N SER A 253 -0.90 -1.63 -23.62
CA SER A 253 -0.40 -0.26 -23.66
C SER A 253 0.60 -0.06 -24.80
N HIS A 254 1.59 -0.95 -24.95
CA HIS A 254 2.64 -0.79 -25.96
C HIS A 254 2.19 -1.15 -27.38
N ASN A 255 1.41 -2.22 -27.55
CA ASN A 255 1.10 -2.77 -28.88
C ASN A 255 -0.22 -2.26 -29.45
N ILE A 256 -1.17 -1.84 -28.62
CA ILE A 256 -2.52 -1.42 -29.06
C ILE A 256 -2.73 0.07 -28.85
N ILE A 257 -2.44 0.58 -27.65
CA ILE A 257 -2.76 1.95 -27.27
C ILE A 257 -1.72 2.93 -27.85
N LYS A 258 -0.44 2.65 -27.67
CA LYS A 258 0.67 3.51 -28.13
C LYS A 258 0.63 3.85 -29.62
N PRO A 259 0.40 2.89 -30.56
CA PRO A 259 0.30 3.23 -31.98
C PRO A 259 -0.92 4.11 -32.31
N ARG A 260 -2.02 3.96 -31.56
CA ARG A 260 -3.26 4.74 -31.77
C ARG A 260 -3.18 6.16 -31.23
N LEU A 261 -2.25 6.43 -30.30
CA LEU A 261 -2.02 7.74 -29.68
C LEU A 261 -0.76 8.44 -30.22
N GLY A 262 -0.26 8.04 -31.39
CA GLY A 262 0.88 8.72 -32.03
C GLY A 262 2.25 8.41 -31.42
N GLY A 263 2.37 7.37 -30.60
CA GLY A 263 3.66 6.81 -30.17
C GLY A 263 4.23 7.32 -28.84
N SER A 264 3.63 8.35 -28.23
CA SER A 264 4.10 8.94 -26.96
C SER A 264 3.73 8.07 -25.76
N VAL A 265 4.71 7.74 -24.93
CA VAL A 265 4.52 6.94 -23.70
C VAL A 265 3.69 7.72 -22.66
N SER A 266 3.92 9.03 -22.55
CA SER A 266 3.21 9.89 -21.61
C SER A 266 1.72 9.99 -21.95
N ASP A 267 1.36 10.05 -23.24
CA ASP A 267 -0.05 10.10 -23.66
C ASP A 267 -0.79 8.79 -23.41
N VAL A 268 -0.09 7.66 -23.54
CA VAL A 268 -0.60 6.34 -23.16
C VAL A 268 -0.88 6.27 -21.66
N ASP A 269 0.07 6.70 -20.83
CA ASP A 269 -0.08 6.68 -19.37
C ASP A 269 -1.25 7.58 -18.91
N LEU A 270 -1.39 8.77 -19.51
CA LEU A 270 -2.51 9.66 -19.23
C LEU A 270 -3.86 9.06 -19.66
N PHE A 271 -3.90 8.41 -20.83
CA PHE A 271 -5.09 7.73 -21.32
C PHE A 271 -5.50 6.59 -20.40
N VAL A 272 -4.56 5.72 -20.03
CA VAL A 272 -4.78 4.61 -19.10
C VAL A 272 -5.25 5.13 -17.74
N ALA A 273 -4.65 6.21 -17.23
CA ALA A 273 -5.08 6.85 -15.97
C ALA A 273 -6.53 7.33 -16.04
N LYS A 274 -6.93 8.03 -17.12
CA LYS A 274 -8.30 8.53 -17.29
C LYS A 274 -9.34 7.41 -17.36
N ILE A 275 -9.06 6.36 -18.14
CA ILE A 275 -9.96 5.22 -18.26
C ILE A 275 -10.06 4.46 -16.94
N SER A 276 -8.93 4.22 -16.27
CA SER A 276 -8.88 3.52 -14.98
C SER A 276 -9.63 4.28 -13.89
N ALA A 277 -9.53 5.60 -13.86
CA ALA A 277 -10.26 6.44 -12.92
C ALA A 277 -11.78 6.38 -13.18
N GLY A 278 -12.20 6.42 -14.45
CA GLY A 278 -13.60 6.22 -14.84
C GLY A 278 -14.14 4.84 -14.43
N LEU A 279 -13.36 3.77 -14.64
CA LEU A 279 -13.72 2.42 -14.21
C LEU A 279 -13.86 2.30 -12.69
N HIS A 280 -13.01 2.98 -11.92
CA HIS A 280 -13.14 3.05 -10.46
C HIS A 280 -14.43 3.77 -10.03
N VAL A 281 -14.78 4.90 -10.66
CA VAL A 281 -16.03 5.63 -10.37
C VAL A 281 -17.26 4.79 -10.69
N VAL A 282 -17.31 4.21 -11.89
CA VAL A 282 -18.43 3.35 -12.31
C VAL A 282 -18.51 2.11 -11.41
N GLY A 283 -17.37 1.46 -11.17
CA GLY A 283 -17.27 0.26 -10.34
C GLY A 283 -17.78 0.51 -8.92
N ILE A 284 -17.37 1.60 -8.27
CA ILE A 284 -17.80 1.87 -6.88
C ILE A 284 -19.29 2.21 -6.78
N LEU A 285 -19.84 2.93 -7.77
CA LEU A 285 -21.27 3.21 -7.84
C LEU A 285 -22.06 1.91 -8.06
N CYS A 286 -21.64 1.08 -9.01
CA CYS A 286 -22.26 -0.22 -9.24
C CYS A 286 -22.17 -1.13 -8.01
N LEU A 287 -21.05 -1.12 -7.27
CA LEU A 287 -20.88 -1.90 -6.03
C LEU A 287 -21.85 -1.47 -4.94
N GLY A 288 -22.00 -0.16 -4.72
CA GLY A 288 -22.91 0.37 -3.70
C GLY A 288 -24.38 0.10 -4.01
N PHE A 289 -24.75 0.06 -5.30
CA PHE A 289 -26.14 -0.08 -5.74
C PHE A 289 -26.50 -1.45 -6.32
N ALA A 290 -25.58 -2.41 -6.30
CA ALA A 290 -25.81 -3.75 -6.85
C ALA A 290 -27.04 -4.43 -6.21
N PRO A 291 -28.07 -4.83 -6.99
CA PRO A 291 -29.30 -5.41 -6.45
C PRO A 291 -29.13 -6.83 -5.88
N GLY A 292 -28.09 -7.54 -6.28
CA GLY A 292 -27.82 -8.90 -5.80
C GLY A 292 -26.37 -9.34 -5.95
N LYS A 293 -26.13 -10.61 -5.57
CA LYS A 293 -24.82 -11.27 -5.53
C LYS A 293 -24.08 -11.23 -6.87
N VAL A 294 -24.75 -11.60 -7.96
CA VAL A 294 -24.16 -11.63 -9.30
C VAL A 294 -23.78 -10.22 -9.77
N SER A 295 -24.70 -9.26 -9.61
CA SER A 295 -24.41 -7.86 -9.96
C SER A 295 -23.26 -7.28 -9.15
N TYR A 296 -23.07 -7.69 -7.89
CA TYR A 296 -21.94 -7.28 -7.08
C TYR A 296 -20.62 -7.81 -7.66
N ILE A 297 -20.56 -9.08 -8.04
CA ILE A 297 -19.34 -9.68 -8.64
C ILE A 297 -18.98 -8.98 -9.97
N VAL A 298 -19.98 -8.67 -10.79
CA VAL A 298 -19.79 -7.91 -12.04
C VAL A 298 -19.28 -6.50 -11.74
N ALA A 299 -19.91 -5.78 -10.81
CA ALA A 299 -19.49 -4.45 -10.38
C ALA A 299 -18.05 -4.45 -9.82
N MET A 300 -17.70 -5.48 -9.06
CA MET A 300 -16.37 -5.67 -8.50
C MET A 300 -15.34 -5.90 -9.60
N THR A 301 -15.69 -6.67 -10.64
CA THR A 301 -14.83 -6.88 -11.80
C THR A 301 -14.58 -5.56 -12.54
N ILE A 302 -15.62 -4.75 -12.76
CA ILE A 302 -15.49 -3.40 -13.35
C ILE A 302 -14.56 -2.53 -12.50
N TYR A 303 -14.74 -2.53 -11.18
CA TYR A 303 -13.87 -1.81 -10.26
C TYR A 303 -12.40 -2.26 -10.36
N LYS A 304 -12.14 -3.57 -10.49
CA LYS A 304 -10.78 -4.12 -10.63
C LYS A 304 -10.13 -3.84 -11.98
N LEU A 305 -10.90 -3.63 -13.05
CA LEU A 305 -10.36 -3.18 -14.33
C LEU A 305 -9.61 -1.84 -14.21
N GLY A 306 -9.95 -1.01 -13.22
CA GLY A 306 -9.27 0.25 -12.92
C GLY A 306 -7.96 0.13 -12.12
N ILE A 307 -7.48 -1.08 -11.80
CA ILE A 307 -6.37 -1.28 -10.84
C ILE A 307 -5.05 -0.56 -11.22
N GLY A 308 -4.80 -0.34 -12.51
CA GLY A 308 -3.60 0.34 -13.01
C GLY A 308 -3.59 1.87 -12.80
N LEU A 309 -4.63 2.44 -12.19
CA LEU A 309 -4.77 3.89 -12.01
C LEU A 309 -3.56 4.55 -11.33
N VAL A 310 -3.18 4.02 -10.16
CA VAL A 310 -2.09 4.58 -9.34
C VAL A 310 -0.76 4.55 -10.11
N ASP A 311 -0.48 3.43 -10.77
CA ASP A 311 0.75 3.23 -11.53
C ASP A 311 0.80 4.11 -12.78
N ALA A 312 -0.32 4.27 -13.48
CA ALA A 312 -0.42 5.13 -14.67
C ALA A 312 -0.24 6.61 -14.31
N VAL A 313 -0.87 7.10 -13.23
CA VAL A 313 -0.69 8.48 -12.76
C VAL A 313 0.76 8.71 -12.29
N ARG A 314 1.37 7.72 -11.62
CA ARG A 314 2.78 7.77 -11.20
C ARG A 314 3.70 7.90 -12.41
N SER A 315 3.55 7.00 -13.39
CA SER A 315 4.36 6.99 -14.61
C SER A 315 4.21 8.30 -15.39
N TYR A 316 2.98 8.78 -15.55
CA TYR A 316 2.69 10.05 -16.22
C TYR A 316 3.36 11.25 -15.53
N ALA A 317 3.18 11.38 -14.21
CA ALA A 317 3.74 12.49 -13.45
C ALA A 317 5.28 12.49 -13.47
N THR A 318 5.90 11.31 -13.31
CA THR A 318 7.35 11.16 -13.39
C THR A 318 7.87 11.53 -14.78
N GLY A 319 7.18 11.13 -15.85
CA GLY A 319 7.57 11.43 -17.23
C GLY A 319 7.52 12.93 -17.60
N LEU A 320 6.83 13.76 -16.82
CA LEU A 320 6.79 15.21 -17.03
C LEU A 320 7.94 15.97 -16.35
N LEU A 321 8.61 15.36 -15.37
CA LEU A 321 9.71 15.96 -14.62
C LEU A 321 11.04 15.81 -15.39
N GLU A 322 11.95 16.76 -15.20
CA GLU A 322 13.22 16.81 -15.93
C GLU A 322 14.41 16.55 -15.02
N THR A 323 14.32 17.01 -13.77
CA THR A 323 15.42 16.88 -12.81
C THR A 323 15.25 15.67 -11.91
N LYS A 324 16.37 15.05 -11.51
CA LYS A 324 16.37 13.93 -10.57
C LYS A 324 15.85 14.34 -9.19
N GLU A 325 16.11 15.57 -8.79
CA GLU A 325 15.67 16.14 -7.51
C GLU A 325 14.13 16.25 -7.45
N GLU A 326 13.49 16.74 -8.51
CA GLU A 326 12.02 16.78 -8.60
C GLU A 326 11.41 15.38 -8.57
N VAL A 327 12.04 14.40 -9.23
CA VAL A 327 11.58 13.00 -9.21
C VAL A 327 11.68 12.45 -7.79
N GLU A 328 12.80 12.63 -7.10
CA GLU A 328 12.96 12.18 -5.71
C GLU A 328 11.91 12.84 -4.80
N GLN A 329 11.72 14.15 -4.92
CA GLN A 329 10.68 14.89 -4.19
C GLN A 329 9.27 14.37 -4.48
N LEU A 330 8.96 14.03 -5.73
CA LEU A 330 7.68 13.46 -6.13
C LEU A 330 7.43 12.12 -5.43
N TYR A 331 8.38 11.19 -5.45
CA TYR A 331 8.21 9.87 -4.84
C TYR A 331 8.11 9.93 -3.32
N ILE A 332 8.90 10.82 -2.68
CA ILE A 332 8.78 11.10 -1.24
C ILE A 332 7.39 11.63 -0.92
N GLY A 333 6.94 12.65 -1.66
CA GLY A 333 5.62 13.25 -1.46
C GLY A 333 4.47 12.25 -1.65
N MET A 334 4.55 11.41 -2.69
CA MET A 334 3.55 10.38 -2.96
C MET A 334 3.37 9.45 -1.77
N GLY A 335 4.47 9.03 -1.14
CA GLY A 335 4.41 8.14 0.03
C GLY A 335 3.82 8.75 1.26
N MET A 336 4.18 10.01 1.51
CA MET A 336 3.60 10.78 2.59
C MET A 336 2.09 10.90 2.42
N VAL A 337 1.66 11.21 1.20
CA VAL A 337 0.25 11.38 0.85
C VAL A 337 -0.51 10.07 0.92
N GLU A 338 0.06 8.97 0.43
CA GLU A 338 -0.54 7.63 0.53
C GLU A 338 -0.70 7.20 1.99
N MET A 339 0.31 7.45 2.83
CA MET A 339 0.23 7.17 4.27
C MET A 339 -0.82 8.03 4.96
N LEU A 340 -0.79 9.35 4.74
CA LEU A 340 -1.76 10.28 5.33
C LEU A 340 -3.19 9.99 4.86
N GLY A 341 -3.37 9.79 3.55
CA GLY A 341 -4.64 9.42 2.95
C GLY A 341 -5.16 8.10 3.49
N GLY A 342 -4.30 7.09 3.64
CA GLY A 342 -4.66 5.80 4.23
C GLY A 342 -5.11 5.92 5.69
N MET A 343 -4.41 6.72 6.51
CA MET A 343 -4.79 6.98 7.90
C MET A 343 -6.15 7.69 8.00
N VAL A 344 -6.32 8.78 7.25
CA VAL A 344 -7.57 9.55 7.20
C VAL A 344 -8.71 8.67 6.71
N ALA A 345 -8.50 7.92 5.64
CA ALA A 345 -9.52 7.06 5.05
C ALA A 345 -9.92 5.91 5.97
N THR A 346 -8.98 5.31 6.70
CA THR A 346 -9.29 4.23 7.65
C THR A 346 -10.23 4.72 8.74
N ALA A 347 -9.94 5.87 9.35
CA ALA A 347 -10.81 6.46 10.36
C ALA A 347 -12.15 6.94 9.77
N ALA A 348 -12.11 7.65 8.63
CA ALA A 348 -13.29 8.20 7.99
C ALA A 348 -14.26 7.12 7.51
N TRP A 349 -13.78 6.10 6.79
CA TRP A 349 -14.64 5.04 6.27
C TRP A 349 -15.15 4.14 7.38
N SER A 350 -14.32 3.75 8.36
CA SER A 350 -14.78 2.93 9.49
C SER A 350 -15.82 3.67 10.34
N GLY A 351 -15.55 4.94 10.63
CA GLY A 351 -16.47 5.81 11.36
C GLY A 351 -17.79 5.99 10.61
N LEU A 352 -17.73 6.48 9.36
CA LEU A 352 -18.92 6.67 8.53
C LEU A 352 -19.73 5.37 8.41
N PHE A 353 -19.07 4.26 8.07
CA PHE A 353 -19.74 2.97 7.90
C PHE A 353 -20.41 2.49 9.20
N SER A 354 -19.75 2.63 10.35
CA SER A 354 -20.35 2.30 11.65
C SER A 354 -21.59 3.13 11.97
N THR A 355 -21.64 4.39 11.50
CA THR A 355 -22.78 5.27 11.72
C THR A 355 -23.94 5.00 10.77
N VAL A 356 -23.69 4.48 9.56
CA VAL A 356 -24.75 4.31 8.54
C VAL A 356 -25.27 2.88 8.43
N ILE A 357 -24.48 1.88 8.83
CA ILE A 357 -24.85 0.47 8.71
C ILE A 357 -26.16 0.21 9.46
N GLY A 358 -27.14 -0.41 8.78
CA GLY A 358 -28.44 -0.75 9.36
C GLY A 358 -29.46 0.39 9.46
N LYS A 359 -29.12 1.64 9.11
CA LYS A 359 -30.04 2.80 9.19
C LYS A 359 -30.97 2.99 7.98
N GLY A 360 -31.14 1.95 7.17
CA GLY A 360 -31.99 1.95 5.98
C GLY A 360 -31.21 1.85 4.67
N TYR A 361 -31.95 1.57 3.59
CA TYR A 361 -31.39 1.18 2.29
C TYR A 361 -30.48 2.25 1.66
N LEU A 362 -30.97 3.49 1.54
CA LEU A 362 -30.20 4.57 0.91
C LEU A 362 -29.06 5.08 1.81
N VAL A 363 -29.31 5.18 3.12
CA VAL A 363 -28.33 5.69 4.09
C VAL A 363 -27.10 4.78 4.16
N SER A 364 -27.31 3.47 4.15
CA SER A 364 -26.21 2.49 4.19
C SER A 364 -25.28 2.57 2.96
N ARG A 365 -25.73 3.19 1.86
CA ARG A 365 -24.98 3.34 0.60
C ARG A 365 -24.21 4.65 0.48
N LEU A 366 -24.41 5.59 1.41
CA LEU A 366 -23.69 6.87 1.43
C LEU A 366 -22.17 6.75 1.35
N PRO A 367 -21.50 5.76 1.97
CA PRO A 367 -20.04 5.60 1.85
C PRO A 367 -19.59 5.37 0.40
N PHE A 368 -20.36 4.63 -0.39
CA PHE A 368 -20.07 4.38 -1.80
C PHE A 368 -20.28 5.64 -2.65
N LEU A 369 -21.34 6.40 -2.37
CA LEU A 369 -21.58 7.70 -3.02
C LEU A 369 -20.47 8.70 -2.68
N ALA A 370 -20.09 8.82 -1.40
CA ALA A 370 -19.01 9.70 -0.96
C ALA A 370 -17.67 9.32 -1.62
N SER A 371 -17.34 8.02 -1.66
CA SER A 371 -16.14 7.53 -2.37
C SER A 371 -16.20 7.84 -3.86
N SER A 372 -17.35 7.68 -4.51
CA SER A 372 -17.51 8.02 -5.93
C SER A 372 -17.25 9.50 -6.21
N VAL A 373 -17.70 10.40 -5.34
CA VAL A 373 -17.47 11.86 -5.47
C VAL A 373 -15.97 12.18 -5.34
N ILE A 374 -15.29 11.55 -4.39
CA ILE A 374 -13.83 11.70 -4.20
C ILE A 374 -13.08 11.19 -5.44
N LEU A 375 -13.50 10.05 -6.00
CA LEU A 375 -12.91 9.50 -7.22
C LEU A 375 -13.21 10.36 -8.45
N VAL A 376 -14.40 10.95 -8.58
CA VAL A 376 -14.71 11.94 -9.63
C VAL A 376 -13.83 13.19 -9.49
N ALA A 377 -13.61 13.67 -8.26
CA ALA A 377 -12.65 14.76 -8.02
C ALA A 377 -11.23 14.35 -8.44
N SER A 378 -10.82 13.11 -8.19
CA SER A 378 -9.54 12.59 -8.69
C SER A 378 -9.47 12.54 -10.23
N CYS A 379 -10.56 12.15 -10.91
CA CYS A 379 -10.65 12.21 -12.38
C CYS A 379 -10.44 13.65 -12.87
N ALA A 380 -11.07 14.63 -12.24
CA ALA A 380 -10.89 16.04 -12.58
C ALA A 380 -9.43 16.49 -12.39
N CYS A 381 -8.77 16.04 -11.33
CA CYS A 381 -7.35 16.32 -11.11
C CYS A 381 -6.45 15.69 -12.17
N ILE A 382 -6.73 14.46 -12.60
CA ILE A 382 -6.01 13.79 -13.71
C ILE A 382 -6.16 14.57 -15.02
N TRP A 383 -7.35 15.13 -15.27
CA TRP A 383 -7.56 15.99 -16.44
C TRP A 383 -6.79 17.31 -16.35
N LEU A 384 -6.67 17.89 -15.15
CA LEU A 384 -5.81 19.05 -14.90
C LEU A 384 -4.33 18.71 -15.11
N LEU A 385 -3.88 17.54 -14.65
CA LEU A 385 -2.53 17.02 -14.92
C LEU A 385 -2.25 16.94 -16.43
N GLY A 386 -3.22 16.47 -17.22
CA GLY A 386 -3.13 16.44 -18.67
C GLY A 386 -2.84 17.80 -19.33
N ARG A 387 -3.28 18.91 -18.72
CA ARG A 387 -3.01 20.26 -19.24
C ARG A 387 -1.53 20.64 -19.13
N PHE A 388 -0.81 20.11 -18.14
CA PHE A 388 0.63 20.36 -17.99
C PHE A 388 1.42 19.65 -19.10
N GLY A 389 1.05 18.42 -19.48
CA GLY A 389 1.65 17.73 -20.62
C GLY A 389 1.45 18.47 -21.94
N LEU A 390 0.24 19.01 -22.19
CA LEU A 390 -0.03 19.80 -23.39
C LEU A 390 0.79 21.09 -23.45
N LYS A 391 0.96 21.79 -22.31
CA LYS A 391 1.81 22.98 -22.24
C LYS A 391 3.27 22.65 -22.55
N LYS A 392 3.78 21.52 -22.02
CA LYS A 392 5.15 21.05 -22.28
C LYS A 392 5.35 20.72 -23.76
N SER A 393 4.42 20.00 -24.39
CA SER A 393 4.50 19.66 -25.83
C SER A 393 4.50 20.90 -26.73
N LYS A 394 3.71 21.94 -26.40
CA LYS A 394 3.73 23.21 -27.15
C LYS A 394 5.06 23.94 -27.00
N ALA A 395 5.61 24.01 -25.79
CA ALA A 395 6.89 24.67 -25.54
C ALA A 395 8.07 24.03 -26.29
N VAL A 396 8.01 22.73 -26.59
CA VAL A 396 9.04 22.00 -27.35
C VAL A 396 8.86 22.15 -28.87
N GLY A 397 7.63 22.36 -29.35
CA GLY A 397 7.35 22.53 -30.79
C GLY A 397 7.56 23.95 -31.33
N ASP A 398 7.77 24.93 -30.45
CA ASP A 398 8.07 26.34 -30.79
C ASP A 398 9.59 26.61 -30.91
N PHE A 399 10.44 25.58 -30.80
CA PHE A 399 11.87 25.57 -31.11
C PHE A 399 12.14 24.70 -32.33
#